data_AF-A0A965QAE7-F1
#
_entry.id   AF-A0A965QAE7-F1
#
_cell.length_a   1.000
_cell.length_b   1.000
_cell.length_c   1.000
_cell.angle_alpha   90.00
_cell.angle_beta   90.00
_cell.angle_gamma   90.00
#
_symmetry.space_group_name_H-M   'P 1'
#
loop_
_entity.id
_entity.type
_entity.pdbx_description
1 polymer ?
#
loop_
_entity_poly.entity_id
_entity_poly.type
_entity_poly.pdbx_seq_one_letter_code
_entity_poly.pdbx_strand_id
1 'polypeptide(L)'
;SLDDKAQKKIAREMMKMVTDVNGKYLVGAGLTMDARNSVTCETCHHGLAKPKTLRNALGGAIDAKGADSAVALYRELRTRYYGAAAYDFSENSLVAAATDASRANKSPAALALLKLNLEFYDKSAATYSAIANTSLASNDTASAIAALKKAIELQPNNQQAQGLLTRLTAKPPQTK
;
A
#
# COMPACT_ATOMS: atom_id res chain seq x y z
N SER A 1 1.66 -12.96 -40.07
CA SER A 1 3.05 -12.49 -39.92
C SER A 1 3.52 -12.63 -38.47
N LEU A 2 4.83 -12.69 -38.20
CA LEU A 2 5.38 -12.55 -36.83
C LEU A 2 4.96 -11.23 -36.17
N ASP A 3 4.59 -10.23 -36.98
CA ASP A 3 4.12 -8.92 -36.52
C ASP A 3 2.67 -8.88 -36.05
N ASP A 4 1.85 -9.91 -36.32
CA ASP A 4 0.41 -9.87 -36.01
C ASP A 4 0.08 -10.34 -34.58
N LYS A 5 1.09 -10.65 -33.78
CA LYS A 5 0.93 -11.11 -32.39
C LYS A 5 0.24 -10.05 -31.53
N ALA A 6 -0.68 -10.48 -30.66
CA ALA A 6 -1.44 -9.59 -29.78
C ALA A 6 -0.54 -8.66 -28.94
N GLN A 7 0.57 -9.18 -28.42
CA GLN A 7 1.54 -8.41 -27.64
C GLN A 7 2.19 -7.28 -28.45
N LYS A 8 2.42 -7.50 -29.76
CA LYS A 8 2.97 -6.47 -30.67
C LYS A 8 1.94 -5.38 -30.96
N LYS A 9 0.66 -5.73 -31.05
CA LYS A 9 -0.43 -4.75 -31.17
C LYS A 9 -0.51 -3.87 -29.91
N ILE A 10 -0.48 -4.47 -28.72
CA ILE A 10 -0.44 -3.73 -27.46
C ILE A 10 0.78 -2.81 -27.37
N ALA A 11 1.97 -3.30 -27.71
CA ALA A 11 3.18 -2.50 -27.70
C ALA A 11 3.07 -1.27 -28.61
N ARG A 12 2.46 -1.40 -29.80
CA ARG A 12 2.23 -0.26 -30.70
C ARG A 12 1.30 0.79 -30.10
N GLU A 13 0.22 0.38 -29.42
CA GLU A 13 -0.65 1.31 -28.70
C GLU A 13 0.08 2.02 -27.56
N MET A 14 0.93 1.31 -26.81
CA MET A 14 1.73 1.93 -25.74
C MET A 14 2.74 2.96 -26.29
N MET A 15 3.40 2.65 -27.41
CA MET A 15 4.32 3.60 -28.07
C MET A 15 3.59 4.84 -28.56
N LYS A 16 2.38 4.68 -29.13
CA LYS A 16 1.53 5.81 -29.52
C LYS A 16 1.13 6.66 -28.32
N MET A 17 0.70 6.02 -27.23
CA MET A 17 0.35 6.72 -25.99
C MET A 17 1.53 7.55 -25.46
N VAL A 18 2.73 6.98 -25.35
CA VAL A 18 3.91 7.73 -24.87
C VAL A 18 4.27 8.88 -25.80
N THR A 19 4.13 8.69 -27.11
CA THR A 19 4.33 9.76 -28.10
C THR A 19 3.33 10.90 -27.89
N ASP A 20 2.05 10.58 -27.73
CA ASP A 20 1.00 11.58 -27.50
C ASP A 20 1.15 12.27 -26.13
N VAL A 21 1.52 11.55 -25.07
CA VAL A 21 1.79 12.13 -23.75
C VAL A 21 2.87 13.21 -23.86
N ASN A 22 4.01 12.88 -24.46
CA ASN A 22 5.12 13.84 -24.58
C ASN A 22 4.82 14.97 -25.57
N GLY A 23 4.38 14.65 -26.79
CA GLY A 23 4.31 15.62 -27.89
C GLY A 23 3.00 16.40 -27.97
N LYS A 24 1.91 15.87 -27.39
CA LYS A 24 0.57 16.49 -27.48
C LYS A 24 0.08 16.96 -26.12
N TYR A 25 0.01 16.09 -25.12
CA TYR A 25 -0.67 16.42 -23.86
C TYR A 25 0.19 17.30 -22.95
N LEU A 26 1.46 16.93 -22.71
CA LEU A 26 2.35 17.70 -21.83
C LEU A 26 2.75 19.04 -22.47
N VAL A 27 3.11 19.04 -23.75
CA VAL A 27 3.36 20.28 -24.51
C VAL A 27 2.10 21.14 -24.60
N GLY A 28 0.93 20.54 -24.87
CA GLY A 28 -0.35 21.25 -24.87
C GLY A 28 -0.73 21.88 -23.52
N ALA A 29 -0.19 21.35 -22.42
CA ALA A 29 -0.29 21.93 -21.09
C ALA A 29 0.79 22.99 -20.79
N GLY A 30 1.63 23.36 -21.77
CA GLY A 30 2.67 24.36 -21.63
C GLY A 30 4.00 23.84 -21.07
N LEU A 31 4.18 22.51 -20.95
CA LEU A 31 5.43 21.93 -20.48
C LEU A 31 6.45 21.80 -21.62
N THR A 32 7.71 22.15 -21.34
CA THR A 32 8.82 21.90 -22.27
C THR A 32 9.34 20.49 -22.05
N MET A 33 9.32 19.67 -23.10
CA MET A 33 9.81 18.29 -23.06
C MET A 33 11.14 18.17 -23.79
N ASP A 34 12.09 17.48 -23.16
CA ASP A 34 13.39 17.13 -23.70
C ASP A 34 13.75 15.68 -23.36
N ALA A 35 14.96 15.25 -23.73
CA ALA A 35 15.41 13.87 -23.50
C ALA A 35 15.53 13.48 -22.01
N ARG A 36 15.59 14.44 -21.09
CA ARG A 36 15.77 14.20 -19.64
C ARG A 36 14.46 14.13 -18.88
N ASN A 37 13.38 14.74 -19.38
CA ASN A 37 12.07 14.75 -18.72
C ASN A 37 10.95 14.08 -19.52
N SER A 38 11.24 13.56 -20.73
CA SER A 38 10.27 12.80 -21.51
C SER A 38 9.81 11.53 -20.78
N VAL A 39 8.50 11.30 -20.80
CA VAL A 39 7.88 10.05 -20.38
C VAL A 39 8.38 8.92 -21.28
N THR A 40 8.77 7.80 -20.68
CA THR A 40 9.21 6.59 -21.39
C THR A 40 8.48 5.36 -20.86
N CYS A 41 8.78 4.18 -21.40
CA CYS A 41 8.26 2.94 -20.83
C CYS A 41 8.64 2.82 -19.35
N GLU A 42 9.87 3.16 -18.99
CA GLU A 42 10.40 3.02 -17.63
C GLU A 42 9.68 3.94 -16.64
N THR A 43 9.27 5.14 -17.04
CA THR A 43 8.57 6.08 -16.15
C THR A 43 7.18 5.62 -15.72
N CYS A 44 6.58 4.66 -16.44
CA CYS A 44 5.30 4.08 -16.07
C CYS A 44 5.44 2.65 -15.53
N HIS A 45 6.35 1.88 -16.11
CA HIS A 45 6.52 0.46 -15.80
C HIS A 45 7.49 0.19 -14.66
N HIS A 46 8.50 1.03 -14.47
CA HIS A 46 9.58 0.83 -13.48
C HIS A 46 10.14 -0.61 -13.53
N GLY A 47 10.52 -1.07 -14.72
CA GLY A 47 10.97 -2.45 -14.97
C GLY A 47 9.90 -3.55 -14.92
N LEU A 48 8.62 -3.24 -14.67
CA LEU A 48 7.55 -4.23 -14.58
C LEU A 48 6.87 -4.51 -15.93
N ALA A 49 6.53 -5.77 -16.18
CA ALA A 49 5.73 -6.14 -17.36
C ALA A 49 4.32 -5.50 -17.35
N LYS A 50 3.75 -5.30 -16.15
CA LYS A 50 2.46 -4.63 -15.95
C LYS A 50 2.64 -3.57 -14.87
N PRO A 51 2.41 -2.28 -15.16
CA PRO A 51 2.60 -1.22 -14.19
C PRO A 51 1.54 -1.34 -13.10
N LYS A 52 1.97 -1.53 -11.85
CA LYS A 52 1.08 -1.55 -10.68
C LYS A 52 1.84 -1.18 -9.43
N THR A 53 1.17 -0.53 -8.50
CA THR A 53 1.75 -0.26 -7.16
C THR A 53 1.78 -1.54 -6.32
N LEU A 54 2.64 -1.56 -5.30
CA LEU A 54 2.72 -2.67 -4.36
C LEU A 54 1.36 -2.88 -3.67
N ARG A 55 0.75 -1.80 -3.19
CA ARG A 55 -0.60 -1.77 -2.60
C ARG A 55 -1.64 -2.50 -3.47
N ASN A 56 -1.70 -2.19 -4.77
CA ASN A 56 -2.65 -2.83 -5.69
C ASN A 56 -2.27 -4.28 -6.00
N ALA A 57 -0.98 -4.63 -5.97
CA ALA A 57 -0.54 -6.02 -6.10
C ALA A 57 -1.01 -6.88 -4.93
N LEU A 58 -0.82 -6.38 -3.71
CA LEU A 58 -1.25 -7.06 -2.50
C LEU A 58 -2.77 -7.15 -2.40
N GLY A 59 -3.50 -6.08 -2.73
CA GLY A 59 -4.96 -6.10 -2.78
C GLY A 59 -5.51 -7.19 -3.70
N GLY A 60 -4.98 -7.29 -4.92
CA GLY A 60 -5.37 -8.35 -5.85
C GLY A 60 -5.03 -9.76 -5.36
N ALA A 61 -3.92 -9.95 -4.62
CA ALA A 61 -3.61 -11.23 -4.00
C ALA A 61 -4.61 -11.58 -2.88
N ILE A 62 -4.93 -10.60 -2.01
CA ILE A 62 -5.97 -10.76 -0.98
C ILE A 62 -7.31 -11.16 -1.62
N ASP A 63 -7.70 -10.50 -2.71
CA ASP A 63 -8.95 -10.80 -3.41
C ASP A 63 -8.97 -12.22 -3.99
N ALA A 64 -7.84 -12.67 -4.52
CA ALA A 64 -7.74 -13.98 -5.17
C ALA A 64 -7.67 -15.14 -4.16
N LYS A 65 -6.83 -15.00 -3.11
CA LYS A 65 -6.45 -16.13 -2.23
C LYS A 65 -6.20 -15.73 -0.77
N GLY A 66 -6.65 -14.54 -0.35
CA GLY A 66 -6.60 -14.13 1.05
C GLY A 66 -5.21 -13.73 1.55
N ALA A 67 -5.09 -13.63 2.88
CA ALA A 67 -3.97 -13.01 3.58
C ALA A 67 -2.60 -13.62 3.24
N ASP A 68 -2.50 -14.96 3.33
CA ASP A 68 -1.22 -15.66 3.15
C ASP A 68 -0.64 -15.45 1.75
N SER A 69 -1.51 -15.37 0.74
CA SER A 69 -1.08 -15.11 -0.63
C SER A 69 -0.49 -13.71 -0.80
N ALA A 70 -1.02 -12.71 -0.08
CA ALA A 70 -0.50 -11.36 -0.12
C ALA A 70 0.84 -11.24 0.62
N VAL A 71 0.97 -11.94 1.76
CA VAL A 71 2.25 -12.01 2.49
C VAL A 71 3.32 -12.69 1.63
N ALA A 72 3.00 -13.84 1.02
CA ALA A 72 3.90 -14.54 0.11
C ALA A 72 4.31 -13.66 -1.08
N LEU A 73 3.33 -13.00 -1.73
CA LEU A 73 3.60 -12.09 -2.84
C LEU A 73 4.49 -10.92 -2.41
N TYR A 74 4.23 -10.29 -1.26
CA TYR A 74 5.08 -9.21 -0.77
C TYR A 74 6.54 -9.67 -0.65
N ARG A 75 6.78 -10.84 -0.04
CA ARG A 75 8.14 -11.37 0.15
C ARG A 75 8.81 -11.68 -1.18
N GLU A 76 8.08 -12.27 -2.14
CA GLU A 76 8.57 -12.51 -3.49
C GLU A 76 8.97 -11.19 -4.18
N LEU A 77 8.06 -10.21 -4.17
CA LEU A 77 8.31 -8.91 -4.79
C LEU A 77 9.48 -8.19 -4.14
N ARG A 78 9.58 -8.21 -2.80
CA ARG A 78 10.70 -7.58 -2.08
C ARG A 78 12.02 -8.24 -2.43
N THR A 79 12.11 -9.56 -2.42
CA THR A 79 13.32 -10.29 -2.83
C THR A 79 13.77 -9.92 -4.25
N ARG A 80 12.81 -9.75 -5.17
CA ARG A 80 13.10 -9.50 -6.58
C ARG A 80 13.38 -8.04 -6.92
N TYR A 81 12.73 -7.10 -6.24
CA TYR A 81 12.65 -5.71 -6.68
C TYR A 81 13.10 -4.68 -5.63
N TYR A 82 13.48 -5.10 -4.43
CA TYR A 82 13.94 -4.14 -3.43
C TYR A 82 15.18 -3.39 -3.92
N GLY A 83 15.13 -2.06 -3.89
CA GLY A 83 16.19 -1.18 -4.42
C GLY A 83 16.14 -0.94 -5.94
N ALA A 84 15.25 -1.60 -6.68
CA ALA A 84 15.14 -1.47 -8.14
C ALA A 84 14.12 -0.39 -8.59
N ALA A 85 13.58 0.41 -7.67
CA ALA A 85 12.54 1.42 -7.91
C ALA A 85 11.21 0.92 -8.51
N ALA A 86 11.03 -0.40 -8.68
CA ALA A 86 9.82 -0.99 -9.25
C ALA A 86 8.60 -0.92 -8.31
N TYR A 87 8.85 -0.97 -7.00
CA TYR A 87 7.83 -0.88 -5.97
C TYR A 87 8.33 -0.04 -4.81
N ASP A 88 7.43 0.71 -4.20
CA ASP A 88 7.67 1.33 -2.90
C ASP A 88 7.54 0.28 -1.79
N PHE A 89 8.66 -0.05 -1.16
CA PHE A 89 8.69 -0.94 0.00
C PHE A 89 8.89 -0.19 1.32
N SER A 90 8.60 1.12 1.36
CA SER A 90 8.56 1.89 2.60
C SER A 90 7.47 1.38 3.55
N GLU A 91 7.59 1.76 4.81
CA GLU A 91 6.63 1.50 5.88
C GLU A 91 5.18 1.80 5.46
N ASN A 92 4.96 2.90 4.75
CA ASN A 92 3.63 3.38 4.40
C ASN A 92 2.89 2.45 3.42
N SER A 93 3.61 1.72 2.56
CA SER A 93 2.99 0.92 1.52
C SER A 93 2.19 -0.27 2.08
N LEU A 94 2.73 -0.96 3.09
CA LEU A 94 2.01 -2.05 3.77
C LEU A 94 0.87 -1.52 4.65
N VAL A 95 1.07 -0.40 5.35
CA VAL A 95 0.03 0.25 6.17
C VAL A 95 -1.15 0.69 5.30
N ALA A 96 -0.89 1.26 4.12
CA ALA A 96 -1.93 1.68 3.19
C ALA A 96 -2.71 0.49 2.62
N ALA A 97 -2.02 -0.59 2.24
CA ALA A 97 -2.66 -1.83 1.78
C ALA A 97 -3.52 -2.48 2.88
N ALA A 98 -3.03 -2.52 4.11
CA ALA A 98 -3.80 -3.01 5.25
C ALA A 98 -5.02 -2.15 5.54
N THR A 99 -4.90 -0.82 5.44
CA THR A 99 -6.02 0.10 5.64
C THR A 99 -7.14 -0.17 4.62
N ASP A 100 -6.80 -0.38 3.35
CA ASP A 100 -7.78 -0.74 2.33
C ASP A 100 -8.44 -2.09 2.61
N ALA A 101 -7.64 -3.10 2.96
CA ALA A 101 -8.17 -4.40 3.35
C ALA A 101 -9.14 -4.28 4.54
N SER A 102 -8.81 -3.45 5.54
CA SER A 102 -9.67 -3.19 6.69
C SER A 102 -10.98 -2.52 6.28
N ARG A 103 -10.96 -1.50 5.40
CA ARG A 103 -12.18 -0.85 4.88
C ARG A 103 -13.05 -1.80 4.04
N ALA A 104 -12.42 -2.79 3.40
CA ALA A 104 -13.10 -3.85 2.67
C ALA A 104 -13.60 -4.99 3.57
N ASN A 105 -13.63 -4.81 4.90
CA ASN A 105 -14.00 -5.83 5.89
C ASN A 105 -13.11 -7.10 5.87
N LYS A 106 -11.87 -6.98 5.39
CA LYS A 106 -10.87 -8.06 5.35
C LYS A 106 -9.87 -7.93 6.49
N SER A 107 -10.37 -7.77 7.71
CA SER A 107 -9.55 -7.55 8.92
C SER A 107 -8.44 -8.59 9.13
N PRO A 108 -8.64 -9.90 8.87
CA PRO A 108 -7.54 -10.88 8.97
C PRO A 108 -6.37 -10.57 8.03
N ALA A 109 -6.65 -10.17 6.78
CA ALA A 109 -5.62 -9.80 5.82
C ALA A 109 -4.94 -8.49 6.18
N ALA A 110 -5.70 -7.50 6.65
CA ALA A 110 -5.15 -6.24 7.15
C ALA A 110 -4.16 -6.49 8.31
N LEU A 111 -4.55 -7.27 9.32
CA LEU A 111 -3.67 -7.62 10.44
C LEU A 111 -2.42 -8.39 9.99
N ALA A 112 -2.54 -9.29 9.01
CA ALA A 112 -1.39 -10.02 8.48
C ALA A 112 -0.37 -9.08 7.80
N LEU A 113 -0.85 -8.12 6.99
CA LEU A 113 0.03 -7.12 6.36
C LEU A 113 0.67 -6.17 7.38
N LEU A 114 -0.05 -5.81 8.44
CA LEU A 114 0.50 -4.95 9.51
C LEU A 114 1.56 -5.68 10.32
N LYS A 115 1.33 -6.95 10.68
CA LYS A 115 2.35 -7.80 11.32
C LYS A 115 3.58 -7.96 10.43
N LEU A 116 3.38 -8.19 9.14
CA LEU A 116 4.47 -8.23 8.16
C LEU A 116 5.26 -6.91 8.12
N ASN A 117 4.59 -5.76 8.24
CA ASN A 117 5.27 -4.47 8.27
C ASN A 117 6.19 -4.33 9.50
N LEU A 118 5.76 -4.83 10.66
CA LEU A 118 6.58 -4.83 11.88
C LEU A 118 7.83 -5.72 11.79
N GLU A 119 7.89 -6.68 10.86
CA GLU A 119 9.12 -7.45 10.61
C GLU A 119 10.23 -6.61 9.96
N PHE A 120 9.87 -5.54 9.26
CA PHE A 120 10.81 -4.64 8.58
C PHE A 120 10.92 -3.26 9.24
N TYR A 121 9.88 -2.86 9.98
CA TYR A 121 9.72 -1.56 10.64
C TYR A 121 9.20 -1.77 12.08
N ASP A 122 10.03 -2.37 12.93
CA ASP A 122 9.69 -2.79 14.29
C ASP A 122 9.24 -1.64 15.22
N LYS A 123 9.67 -0.41 14.93
CA LYS A 123 9.33 0.81 15.69
C LYS A 123 8.27 1.68 15.02
N SER A 124 7.44 1.08 14.17
CA SER A 124 6.38 1.79 13.45
C SER A 124 5.18 2.12 14.34
N ALA A 125 5.12 3.35 14.87
CA ALA A 125 3.94 3.86 15.58
C ALA A 125 2.69 3.89 14.68
N ALA A 126 2.88 4.15 13.38
CA ALA A 126 1.81 4.13 12.38
C ALA A 126 1.22 2.71 12.23
N THR A 127 2.04 1.67 12.21
CA THR A 127 1.59 0.27 12.13
C THR A 127 0.80 -0.13 13.36
N TYR A 128 1.28 0.19 14.56
CA TYR A 128 0.53 -0.07 15.79
C TYR A 128 -0.80 0.69 15.83
N SER A 129 -0.84 1.94 15.36
CA SER A 129 -2.09 2.70 15.23
C SER A 129 -3.06 2.04 14.24
N ALA A 130 -2.56 1.52 13.12
CA ALA A 130 -3.36 0.79 12.16
C ALA A 130 -3.86 -0.57 12.69
N ILE A 131 -3.04 -1.30 13.45
CA ILE A 131 -3.46 -2.54 14.14
C ILE A 131 -4.61 -2.21 15.07
N ALA A 132 -4.53 -1.12 15.84
CA ALA A 132 -5.60 -0.72 16.72
C ALA A 132 -6.92 -0.47 15.99
N ASN A 133 -6.89 0.31 14.90
CA ASN A 133 -8.07 0.60 14.09
C ASN A 133 -8.66 -0.66 13.46
N THR A 134 -7.82 -1.56 12.92
CA THR A 134 -8.27 -2.82 12.35
C THR A 134 -8.86 -3.75 13.40
N SER A 135 -8.25 -3.84 14.59
CA SER A 135 -8.78 -4.63 15.70
C SER A 135 -10.14 -4.12 16.18
N LEU A 136 -10.35 -2.79 16.25
CA LEU A 136 -11.67 -2.22 16.54
C LEU A 136 -12.70 -2.58 15.47
N ALA A 137 -12.32 -2.53 14.19
CA ALA A 137 -13.20 -2.93 13.09
C ALA A 137 -13.59 -4.43 13.16
N SER A 138 -12.77 -5.26 13.80
CA SER A 138 -13.10 -6.66 14.10
C SER A 138 -13.65 -6.90 15.52
N ASN A 139 -14.09 -5.85 16.22
CA ASN A 139 -14.61 -5.89 17.60
C ASN A 139 -13.61 -6.43 18.66
N ASP A 140 -12.31 -6.46 18.35
CA ASP A 140 -11.26 -6.87 19.26
C ASP A 140 -10.71 -5.64 20.01
N THR A 141 -11.47 -5.20 21.02
CA THR A 141 -11.10 -4.03 21.82
C THR A 141 -9.83 -4.26 22.64
N ALA A 142 -9.56 -5.51 23.06
CA ALA A 142 -8.39 -5.84 23.85
C ALA A 142 -7.09 -5.65 23.05
N SER A 143 -7.03 -6.20 21.83
CA SER A 143 -5.90 -5.99 20.92
C SER A 143 -5.77 -4.52 20.51
N ALA A 144 -6.89 -3.82 20.33
CA ALA A 144 -6.85 -2.39 20.01
C ALA A 144 -6.18 -1.56 21.11
N ILE A 145 -6.55 -1.78 22.38
CA ILE A 145 -5.93 -1.10 23.52
C ILE A 145 -4.44 -1.42 23.62
N ALA A 146 -4.05 -2.69 23.43
CA ALA A 146 -2.64 -3.09 23.46
C ALA A 146 -1.82 -2.39 22.37
N ALA A 147 -2.35 -2.33 21.15
CA ALA A 147 -1.69 -1.67 20.04
C ALA A 147 -1.61 -0.15 20.22
N LEU A 148 -2.65 0.51 20.76
CA LEU A 148 -2.61 1.94 21.08
C LEU A 148 -1.54 2.28 22.11
N LYS A 149 -1.39 1.47 23.16
CA LYS A 149 -0.32 1.65 24.15
C LYS A 149 1.06 1.61 23.49
N LYS A 150 1.28 0.67 22.56
CA LYS A 150 2.55 0.60 21.79
C LYS A 150 2.74 1.78 20.85
N ALA A 151 1.70 2.23 20.17
CA ALA A 151 1.77 3.43 19.34
C ALA A 151 2.15 4.68 20.14
N ILE A 152 1.59 4.86 21.34
CA ILE A 152 1.88 5.99 22.24
C ILE A 152 3.28 5.88 22.86
N GLU A 153 3.73 4.67 23.20
CA GLU A 153 5.10 4.43 23.67
C GLU A 153 6.14 4.89 22.64
N LEU A 154 5.90 4.58 21.36
CA LEU A 154 6.78 4.98 20.25
C LEU A 154 6.61 6.44 19.85
N GLN A 155 5.41 6.99 19.99
CA GLN A 155 5.10 8.38 19.63
C GLN A 155 4.21 9.03 20.71
N PRO A 156 4.83 9.58 21.78
CA PRO A 156 4.09 10.15 22.91
C PRO A 156 3.25 11.39 22.58
N ASN A 157 3.47 12.05 21.43
CA ASN A 157 2.68 13.20 20.98
C ASN A 157 1.52 12.82 20.03
N ASN A 158 1.25 11.53 19.83
CA ASN A 158 0.14 11.08 19.00
C ASN A 158 -1.21 11.29 19.72
N GLN A 159 -1.76 12.50 19.59
CA GLN A 159 -3.02 12.90 20.22
C GLN A 159 -4.21 12.02 19.79
N GLN A 160 -4.21 11.53 18.55
CA GLN A 160 -5.25 10.64 18.06
C GLN A 160 -5.25 9.31 18.82
N ALA A 161 -4.08 8.68 18.96
CA ALA A 161 -3.95 7.41 19.69
C ALA A 161 -4.30 7.58 21.18
N GLN A 162 -3.86 8.68 21.80
CA GLN A 162 -4.20 9.00 23.18
C GLN A 162 -5.71 9.16 23.37
N GLY A 163 -6.36 9.99 22.56
CA GLY A 163 -7.80 10.22 22.64
C GLY A 163 -8.62 8.96 22.40
N LEU A 164 -8.19 8.10 21.48
CA LEU A 164 -8.83 6.80 21.26
C LEU A 164 -8.65 5.87 22.45
N LEU A 165 -7.43 5.77 23.02
CA LEU A 165 -7.17 4.94 24.19
C LEU A 165 -8.03 5.38 25.38
N THR A 166 -8.08 6.68 25.66
CA THR A 166 -8.91 7.24 26.75
C THR A 166 -10.37 6.81 26.59
N ARG A 167 -10.94 6.94 25.38
CA ARG A 167 -12.33 6.53 25.10
C ARG A 167 -12.57 5.04 25.34
N LEU A 168 -11.64 4.18 24.92
CA LEU A 168 -11.78 2.73 25.07
C LEU A 168 -11.59 2.24 26.52
N THR A 169 -10.84 2.99 27.33
CA THR A 169 -10.60 2.66 28.75
C THR A 169 -11.55 3.37 29.72
N ALA A 170 -12.34 4.32 29.24
CA ALA A 170 -13.34 4.98 30.05
C ALA A 170 -14.40 3.96 30.48
N LYS A 171 -14.67 3.90 31.79
CA LYS A 171 -15.73 3.05 32.34
C LYS A 171 -17.07 3.48 31.73
N PRO A 172 -17.93 2.57 31.25
CA PRO A 172 -19.26 2.95 30.75
C PRO A 172 -20.02 3.74 31.82
N PRO A 173 -20.89 4.71 31.45
CA PRO A 173 -21.67 5.46 32.42
C PRO A 173 -22.44 4.50 33.31
N GLN A 174 -22.29 4.64 34.62
CA GLN A 174 -23.16 3.92 35.56
C GLN A 174 -24.56 4.47 35.38
N THR A 175 -25.43 3.74 34.69
CA THR A 175 -26.87 3.97 34.72
C THR A 175 -27.33 3.70 36.14
N LYS A 176 -27.80 4.75 36.83
CA LYS A 176 -28.57 4.62 38.08
C LYS A 176 -29.94 4.04 37.78
#